data_AF-A0A3C0FZQ1-F1
#
_entry.id   AF-A0A3C0FZQ1-F1
#
_cell.length_a   1.000
_cell.length_b   1.000
_cell.length_c   1.000
_cell.angle_alpha   90.00
_cell.angle_beta   90.00
_cell.angle_gamma   90.00
#
_symmetry.space_group_name_H-M   'P 1'
#
loop_
_entity.id
_entity.type
_entity.pdbx_description
1 polymer ?
#
loop_
_entity_poly.entity_id
_entity_poly.type
_entity_poly.pdbx_seq_one_letter_code
_entity_poly.pdbx_strand_id
1 'polypeptide(L)'
;AYETYRKIKESASKLESPEFDKEKAWNTIEQRKTTETPKVFVLTPFKTFLRVAAVIAVLLAGSFFYLSTLNESFTTTYAENKFITLPDNSEVILNAASELSFNEKKWDSNRNVDLDGE
;
A
#
# COMPACT_ATOMS: atom_id res chain seq x y z
N ALA A 1 -8.05 -23.65 71.71
CA ALA A 1 -7.22 -23.96 70.53
C ALA A 1 -7.32 -25.43 70.11
N TYR A 2 -7.03 -26.39 70.99
CA TYR A 2 -7.08 -27.84 70.70
C TYR A 2 -8.44 -28.35 70.22
N GLU A 3 -9.54 -27.94 70.88
CA GLU A 3 -10.91 -28.35 70.51
C GLU A 3 -11.30 -27.96 69.07
N THR A 4 -10.89 -26.77 68.62
CA THR A 4 -11.12 -26.30 67.26
C THR A 4 -10.40 -27.18 66.25
N TYR A 5 -9.16 -27.56 66.54
CA TYR A 5 -8.36 -28.43 65.69
C TYR A 5 -8.96 -29.84 65.57
N ARG A 6 -9.49 -30.37 66.68
CA ARG A 6 -10.19 -31.66 66.70
C ARG A 6 -11.45 -31.64 65.83
N LYS A 7 -12.27 -30.59 65.93
CA LYS A 7 -13.47 -30.41 65.11
C LYS A 7 -13.15 -30.31 63.62
N ILE A 8 -12.12 -29.55 63.26
CA ILE A 8 -11.68 -29.43 61.86
C ILE A 8 -11.20 -30.78 61.32
N LYS A 9 -10.39 -31.53 62.09
CA LYS A 9 -9.91 -32.86 61.70
C LYS A 9 -11.06 -33.84 61.46
N GLU A 10 -12.03 -33.86 62.37
CA GLU A 10 -13.20 -34.74 62.26
C GLU A 10 -14.09 -34.38 61.05
N SER A 11 -14.35 -33.09 60.83
CA SER A 11 -15.10 -32.63 59.67
C SER A 11 -14.37 -32.89 58.36
N ALA A 12 -13.04 -32.69 58.34
CA ALA A 12 -12.22 -32.95 57.16
C ALA A 12 -12.16 -34.44 56.82
N SER A 13 -12.15 -35.33 57.81
CA SER A 13 -12.21 -36.79 57.57
C SER A 13 -13.53 -37.29 56.99
N LYS A 14 -14.59 -36.47 57.07
CA LYS A 14 -15.92 -36.76 56.49
C LYS A 14 -16.10 -36.14 55.10
N LEU A 15 -15.11 -35.39 54.61
CA LEU A 15 -15.13 -34.87 53.25
C LEU A 15 -14.72 -35.99 52.29
N GLU A 16 -15.70 -36.63 51.66
CA GLU A 16 -15.47 -37.41 50.46
C GLU A 16 -15.58 -36.49 49.24
N SER A 17 -14.64 -36.63 48.31
CA SER A 17 -14.79 -35.99 47.00
C SER A 17 -15.93 -36.67 46.25
N PRO A 18 -16.79 -35.92 45.55
CA PRO A 18 -17.72 -36.53 44.61
C PRO A 18 -16.94 -37.35 43.56
N GLU A 19 -17.57 -38.41 43.04
CA GLU A 19 -16.98 -39.19 41.94
C GLU A 19 -16.72 -38.30 40.73
N PHE A 20 -15.46 -38.24 40.31
CA PHE A 20 -15.05 -37.48 39.13
C PHE A 20 -15.04 -38.37 37.90
N ASP A 21 -16.08 -38.22 37.08
CA ASP A 21 -16.21 -38.90 35.80
C ASP A 21 -15.34 -38.21 34.73
N LYS A 22 -14.15 -38.80 34.49
CA LYS A 22 -13.19 -38.34 33.48
C LYS A 22 -13.76 -38.45 32.06
N GLU A 23 -14.55 -39.47 31.79
CA GLU A 23 -15.06 -39.78 30.45
C GLU A 23 -16.15 -38.78 30.06
N LYS A 24 -17.05 -38.44 30.99
CA LYS A 24 -18.04 -37.38 30.80
C LYS A 24 -17.39 -36.00 30.62
N ALA A 25 -16.37 -35.69 31.41
CA ALA A 25 -15.62 -34.44 31.27
C ALA A 25 -14.93 -34.36 29.89
N TRP A 26 -14.32 -35.47 29.44
CA TRP A 26 -13.66 -35.54 28.13
C TRP A 26 -14.66 -35.37 26.97
N ASN A 27 -15.77 -36.10 26.99
CA ASN A 27 -16.82 -36.01 25.98
C ASN A 27 -17.41 -34.60 25.86
N THR A 28 -17.58 -33.90 27.00
CA THR A 28 -18.07 -32.51 27.02
C THR A 28 -17.10 -31.55 26.33
N ILE A 29 -15.79 -31.74 26.53
CA ILE A 29 -14.75 -30.92 25.89
C ILE A 29 -14.68 -31.22 24.39
N GLU A 30 -14.77 -32.49 24.01
CA GLU A 30 -14.70 -32.93 22.62
C GLU A 30 -15.89 -32.40 21.80
N GLN A 31 -17.10 -32.45 22.36
CA GLN A 31 -18.30 -31.87 21.75
C GLN A 31 -18.22 -30.34 21.57
N ARG A 32 -17.65 -29.62 22.55
CA ARG A 32 -17.47 -28.16 22.43
C ARG A 32 -16.49 -27.79 21.31
N LYS A 33 -15.42 -28.56 21.15
CA LYS A 33 -14.43 -28.34 20.08
C LYS A 33 -15.00 -28.57 18.67
N THR A 34 -15.97 -29.47 18.52
CA THR A 34 -16.60 -29.77 17.23
C THR A 34 -17.78 -28.84 16.92
N THR A 35 -18.46 -28.30 17.93
CA THR A 35 -19.67 -27.50 17.75
C THR A 35 -19.37 -26.00 17.56
N GLU A 36 -18.32 -25.48 18.18
CA GLU A 36 -17.98 -24.06 18.09
C GLU A 36 -16.78 -23.82 17.19
N THR A 37 -17.03 -23.37 15.96
CA THR A 37 -15.96 -22.80 15.13
C THR A 37 -15.45 -21.52 15.80
N PRO A 38 -14.13 -21.40 16.08
CA PRO A 38 -13.60 -20.19 16.70
C PRO A 38 -13.92 -18.99 15.82
N LYS A 39 -14.55 -17.96 16.41
CA LYS A 39 -14.87 -16.71 15.72
C LYS A 39 -13.58 -15.97 15.38
N VAL A 40 -13.07 -16.21 14.19
CA VAL A 40 -11.87 -15.54 13.66
C VAL A 40 -12.24 -14.16 13.13
N PHE A 41 -11.67 -13.12 13.74
CA PHE A 41 -11.72 -11.76 13.22
C PHE A 41 -10.59 -11.56 12.23
N VAL A 42 -10.93 -11.16 11.01
CA VAL A 42 -9.93 -10.86 9.98
C VAL A 42 -9.24 -9.55 10.37
N LEU A 43 -7.99 -9.64 10.85
CA LEU A 43 -7.19 -8.48 11.31
C LEU A 43 -6.79 -7.49 10.21
N THR A 44 -7.29 -7.67 8.98
CA THR A 44 -6.84 -6.89 7.81
C THR A 44 -8.00 -6.26 7.02
N PRO A 45 -8.92 -5.53 7.67
CA PRO A 45 -10.05 -4.89 6.97
C PRO A 45 -9.59 -3.84 5.94
N PHE A 46 -8.37 -3.32 6.08
CA PHE A 46 -7.80 -2.32 5.18
C PHE A 46 -7.19 -2.89 3.90
N LYS A 47 -7.12 -4.21 3.71
CA LYS A 47 -6.52 -4.79 2.49
C LYS A 47 -7.24 -4.35 1.22
N THR A 48 -8.56 -4.25 1.25
CA THR A 48 -9.35 -3.78 0.10
C THR A 48 -9.07 -2.31 -0.17
N PHE A 49 -8.98 -1.48 0.86
CA PHE A 49 -8.63 -0.06 0.74
C PHE A 49 -7.23 0.13 0.18
N LEU A 50 -6.24 -0.62 0.68
CA LEU A 50 -4.85 -0.58 0.18
C LEU A 50 -4.74 -1.03 -1.27
N ARG A 51 -5.54 -2.01 -1.71
CA ARG A 51 -5.59 -2.41 -3.13
C ARG A 51 -6.07 -1.27 -4.02
N VAL A 52 -7.15 -0.59 -3.62
CA VAL A 52 -7.68 0.56 -4.37
C VAL A 52 -6.67 1.71 -4.36
N ALA A 53 -6.08 2.02 -3.21
CA ALA A 53 -5.06 3.06 -3.07
C ALA A 53 -3.82 2.77 -3.94
N ALA A 54 -3.38 1.51 -4.01
CA ALA A 54 -2.25 1.11 -4.86
C ALA A 54 -2.54 1.33 -6.35
N VAL A 55 -3.73 0.96 -6.82
CA VAL A 55 -4.13 1.20 -8.22
C VAL A 55 -4.15 2.70 -8.54
N ILE A 56 -4.73 3.51 -7.66
CA ILE A 56 -4.76 4.97 -7.83
C ILE A 56 -3.34 5.55 -7.84
N ALA A 57 -2.48 5.11 -6.91
CA ALA A 57 -1.11 5.57 -6.82
C ALA A 57 -0.33 5.25 -8.11
N VAL A 58 -0.49 4.06 -8.68
CA VAL A 58 0.15 3.68 -9.96
C VAL A 58 -0.37 4.55 -11.10
N LEU A 59 -1.68 4.79 -11.19
CA LEU A 59 -2.26 5.66 -12.22
C LEU A 59 -1.76 7.09 -12.11
N LEU A 60 -1.71 7.64 -10.89
CA LEU A 60 -1.22 9.00 -10.65
C LEU A 60 0.28 9.11 -10.96
N ALA A 61 1.09 8.17 -10.47
CA ALA A 61 2.53 8.15 -10.73
C ALA A 61 2.83 7.98 -12.22
N GLY A 62 2.13 7.06 -12.90
CA GLY A 62 2.28 6.83 -14.34
C GLY A 62 1.86 8.05 -15.16
N SER A 63 0.70 8.65 -14.84
CA SER A 63 0.24 9.88 -15.49
C SER A 63 1.19 11.04 -15.28
N PHE A 64 1.64 11.26 -14.04
CA PHE A 64 2.62 12.30 -13.71
C PHE A 64 3.93 12.09 -14.46
N PHE A 65 4.45 10.86 -14.51
CA PHE A 65 5.68 10.54 -15.22
C PHE A 65 5.53 10.76 -16.73
N TYR A 66 4.42 10.31 -17.31
CA TYR A 66 4.13 10.50 -18.73
C TYR A 66 4.03 12.00 -19.07
N LEU A 67 3.20 12.75 -18.36
CA LEU A 67 3.03 14.19 -18.59
C LEU A 67 4.30 15.01 -18.33
N SER A 68 5.20 14.52 -17.47
CA SER A 68 6.50 15.16 -17.20
C SER A 68 7.58 14.75 -18.19
N THR A 69 7.34 13.75 -19.04
CA THR A 69 8.28 13.31 -20.09
C THR A 69 7.89 13.78 -21.48
N LEU A 70 6.70 14.37 -21.65
CA LEU A 70 6.28 14.98 -22.91
C LEU A 70 7.22 16.13 -23.31
N ASN A 71 7.64 16.10 -24.57
CA ASN A 71 8.39 17.18 -25.19
C ASN A 71 7.40 18.15 -25.86
N GLU A 72 7.76 19.43 -25.83
CA GLU A 72 7.22 20.43 -26.74
C GLU A 72 8.00 20.34 -28.06
N SER A 73 7.30 20.40 -29.20
CA SER A 73 7.91 20.37 -30.53
C SER A 73 7.49 21.58 -31.36
N PHE A 74 8.46 22.13 -32.08
CA PHE A 74 8.32 23.26 -32.99
C PHE A 74 8.84 22.83 -34.36
N THR A 75 7.99 22.95 -35.37
CA THR A 75 8.36 22.64 -36.76
C THR A 75 8.24 23.90 -37.61
N THR A 76 9.16 24.08 -38.55
CA THR A 76 9.11 25.11 -39.60
C THR A 76 8.84 24.49 -40.96
N THR A 77 8.11 25.21 -41.80
CA THR A 77 7.86 24.82 -43.19
C THR A 77 8.86 25.46 -44.16
N TYR A 78 8.70 25.20 -45.46
CA TYR A 78 9.64 25.69 -46.47
C TYR A 78 9.64 27.23 -46.52
N ALA A 79 10.83 27.83 -46.51
CA ALA A 79 11.05 29.28 -46.44
C ALA A 79 10.48 29.97 -45.17
N GLU A 80 10.28 29.22 -44.08
CA GLU A 80 9.87 29.74 -42.78
C GLU A 80 11.03 29.66 -41.78
N ASN A 81 11.32 30.77 -41.10
CA ASN A 81 12.27 30.79 -39.97
C ASN A 81 11.52 31.18 -38.70
N LYS A 82 11.83 30.52 -37.57
CA LYS A 82 11.15 30.76 -36.29
C LYS A 82 12.14 31.11 -35.19
N PHE A 83 11.78 32.08 -34.36
CA PHE A 83 12.52 32.45 -33.15
C PHE A 83 11.81 31.82 -31.96
N ILE A 84 12.54 30.99 -31.20
CA ILE A 84 12.03 30.24 -30.06
C ILE A 84 12.83 30.64 -28.83
N THR A 85 12.14 31.02 -27.77
CA THR A 85 12.75 31.30 -26.47
C THR A 85 12.63 30.06 -25.60
N LEU A 86 13.75 29.57 -25.11
CA LEU A 86 13.83 28.42 -24.21
C LEU A 86 13.51 28.84 -22.76
N PRO A 87 13.21 27.88 -21.86
CA PRO A 87 12.79 28.21 -20.49
C PRO A 87 13.87 28.89 -19.63
N ASP A 88 15.14 28.87 -20.05
CA ASP A 88 16.25 29.60 -19.43
C ASP A 88 16.52 30.97 -20.08
N ASN A 89 15.58 31.49 -20.88
CA ASN A 89 15.72 32.70 -21.68
C ASN A 89 16.78 32.64 -22.79
N SER A 90 17.31 31.46 -23.11
CA SER A 90 18.13 31.30 -24.32
C SER A 90 17.27 31.44 -25.57
N GLU A 91 17.87 31.94 -26.65
CA GLU A 91 17.20 32.13 -27.93
C GLU A 91 17.72 31.13 -28.95
N VAL A 92 16.80 30.52 -29.69
CA VAL A 92 17.08 29.60 -30.79
C VAL A 92 16.42 30.13 -32.05
N ILE A 93 17.17 30.10 -33.15
CA ILE A 93 16.68 30.43 -34.49
C ILE A 93 16.59 29.11 -35.25
N LEU A 94 15.37 28.69 -35.57
CA LEU A 94 15.10 27.47 -36.33
C LEU A 94 14.92 27.83 -37.80
N ASN A 95 15.71 27.24 -38.69
CA ASN A 95 15.66 27.50 -40.13
C ASN A 95 14.51 26.73 -40.80
N ALA A 96 14.36 26.90 -42.12
CA ALA A 96 13.29 26.27 -42.89
C ALA A 96 13.41 24.74 -42.96
N ALA A 97 12.25 24.08 -42.89
CA ALA A 97 12.13 22.62 -42.92
C ALA A 97 12.90 21.89 -41.81
N SER A 98 12.87 22.47 -40.60
CA SER A 98 13.52 21.92 -39.40
C SER A 98 12.49 21.62 -38.30
N GLU A 99 12.85 20.73 -37.38
CA GLU A 99 12.07 20.40 -36.18
C GLU A 99 12.94 20.49 -34.93
N LEU A 100 12.44 21.18 -33.91
CA LEU A 100 13.08 21.34 -32.61
C LEU A 100 12.14 20.79 -31.54
N SER A 101 12.61 19.86 -30.71
CA SER A 101 11.85 19.40 -29.55
C SER A 101 12.66 19.41 -28.26
N PHE A 102 12.00 19.75 -27.15
CA PHE A 102 12.62 19.76 -25.82
C PHE A 102 11.58 19.53 -24.72
N ASN A 103 12.04 19.15 -23.53
CA ASN A 103 11.17 18.95 -22.38
C ASN A 103 11.18 20.17 -21.45
N GLU A 104 10.16 21.04 -21.55
CA GLU A 104 10.04 22.23 -20.71
C GLU A 104 10.04 21.89 -19.21
N LYS A 105 9.29 20.86 -18.80
CA LYS A 105 9.11 20.49 -17.39
C LYS A 105 10.38 19.94 -16.73
N LYS A 106 11.29 19.37 -17.51
CA LYS A 106 12.57 18.81 -17.03
C LYS A 106 13.75 19.73 -17.31
N TRP A 107 13.54 20.90 -17.91
CA TRP A 107 14.59 21.80 -18.38
C TRP A 107 15.64 22.12 -17.30
N ASP A 108 15.20 22.46 -16.09
CA ASP A 108 16.08 22.78 -14.95
C ASP A 108 17.03 21.63 -14.57
N SER A 109 16.58 20.39 -14.75
CA SER A 109 17.34 19.18 -14.40
C SER A 109 18.14 18.61 -15.56
N ASN A 110 17.66 18.78 -16.79
CA ASN A 110 18.24 18.25 -18.00
C ASN A 110 17.94 19.18 -19.18
N ARG A 111 18.90 20.06 -19.47
CA ARG A 111 18.88 21.00 -20.58
C ARG A 111 19.24 20.29 -21.89
N ASN A 112 18.33 19.46 -22.39
CA ASN A 112 18.48 18.71 -23.63
C ASN A 112 17.49 19.19 -24.69
N VAL A 113 17.96 19.24 -25.92
CA VAL A 113 17.19 19.63 -27.10
C VAL A 113 17.48 18.60 -28.20
N ASP A 114 16.44 18.12 -28.85
CA ASP A 114 16.52 17.26 -30.03
C ASP A 114 16.19 18.11 -31.26
N LEU A 115 17.14 18.24 -32.18
CA LEU A 115 17.02 19.03 -33.41
C LEU A 115 17.17 18.11 -34.62
N ASP A 116 16.24 18.24 -35.57
CA ASP A 116 16.34 17.68 -36.92
C ASP A 116 16.33 18.84 -37.93
N GLY A 117 17.34 18.91 -38.79
CA GLY A 117 17.60 20.05 -39.68
C GLY A 117 18.61 21.05 -39.10
N GLU A 118 18.33 22.35 -39.30
CA GLU A 118 19.20 23.49 -38.99
C GLU A 118 18.47 24.65 -38.30
#